data_AF-A0A7K1EV35-F1
#
_entry.id   AF-A0A7K1EV35-F1
#
_cell.length_a   1.000
_cell.length_b   1.000
_cell.length_c   1.000
_cell.angle_alpha   90.00
_cell.angle_beta   90.00
_cell.angle_gamma   90.00
#
_symmetry.space_group_name_H-M   'P 1'
#
loop_
_entity.id
_entity.type
_entity.pdbx_description
1 polymer ?
#
loop_
_entity_poly.entity_id
_entity_poly.type
_entity_poly.pdbx_seq_one_letter_code
_entity_poly.pdbx_strand_id
1 'polypeptide(L)'
;MASLFTWKVHSGGDVVAPDERLSWPRTIGIGFQHIAAMFGATFLVPILTKMPPSTTLFFSGVGTMLFLLITRNKVPSYLGSSFAFLAPIAAATADGGPAAALGGVLVTGVVLALVGLIVRASGIKWIE
;
A
#
# COMPACT_ATOMS: atom_id res chain seq x y z
N MET A 1 20.58 11.77 -12.07
CA MET A 1 19.87 11.47 -10.81
C MET A 1 18.41 11.84 -11.04
N ALA A 2 17.51 10.87 -11.19
CA ALA A 2 16.09 11.17 -11.42
C ALA A 2 15.53 11.90 -10.19
N SER A 3 14.96 13.08 -10.40
CA SER A 3 14.33 13.87 -9.34
C SER A 3 13.08 13.14 -8.85
N LEU A 4 12.91 13.03 -7.52
CA LEU A 4 11.75 12.40 -6.89
C LEU A 4 10.41 13.02 -7.32
N PHE A 5 10.43 14.27 -7.80
CA PHE A 5 9.25 15.05 -8.13
C PHE A 5 9.22 15.53 -9.58
N THR A 6 10.03 14.93 -10.46
CA THR A 6 10.08 15.31 -11.87
C THR A 6 9.87 14.10 -12.76
N TRP A 7 8.73 14.09 -13.45
CA TRP A 7 8.36 13.08 -14.44
C TRP A 7 8.41 13.67 -15.83
N LYS A 8 8.84 12.87 -16.80
CA LYS A 8 8.79 13.24 -18.22
C LYS A 8 7.34 13.22 -18.70
N VAL A 9 6.94 14.22 -19.47
CA VAL A 9 5.58 14.26 -20.02
C VAL A 9 5.51 13.32 -21.22
N HIS A 10 4.66 12.31 -21.14
CA HIS A 10 4.38 11.37 -22.22
C HIS A 10 3.27 11.94 -23.13
N SER A 11 3.58 12.08 -24.41
CA SER A 11 2.66 12.59 -25.45
C SER A 11 2.25 11.54 -26.48
N GLY A 12 2.82 10.33 -26.41
CA GLY A 12 2.51 9.20 -27.31
C GLY A 12 1.26 8.42 -26.90
N GLY A 13 0.91 7.43 -27.71
CA GLY A 13 -0.14 6.44 -27.42
C GLY A 13 0.40 5.10 -26.89
N ASP A 14 1.69 5.05 -26.59
CA ASP A 14 2.39 3.85 -26.15
C ASP A 14 2.29 3.67 -24.62
N VAL A 15 2.90 2.59 -24.11
CA VAL A 15 2.88 2.27 -22.67
C VAL A 15 3.61 3.36 -21.87
N VAL A 16 2.95 3.89 -20.84
CA VAL A 16 3.51 4.91 -19.94
C VAL A 16 4.42 4.26 -18.92
N ALA A 17 5.70 4.66 -18.88
CA ALA A 17 6.67 4.13 -17.93
C ALA A 17 6.55 4.77 -16.53
N PRO A 18 7.08 4.15 -15.46
CA PRO A 18 6.98 4.70 -14.09
C PRO A 18 7.63 6.08 -13.89
N ASP A 19 8.63 6.46 -14.70
CA ASP A 19 9.28 7.78 -14.68
C ASP A 19 8.58 8.82 -15.57
N GLU A 20 7.45 8.44 -16.17
CA GLU A 20 6.65 9.28 -17.05
C GLU A 20 5.31 9.66 -16.42
N ARG A 21 4.72 10.74 -16.94
CA ARG A 21 3.36 11.16 -16.60
C ARG A 21 2.60 11.58 -17.85
N LEU A 22 1.29 11.42 -17.83
CA LEU A 22 0.41 12.01 -18.84
C LEU A 22 0.23 13.52 -18.58
N SER A 23 -0.58 14.17 -19.43
CA SER A 23 -1.08 15.51 -19.12
C SER A 23 -1.78 15.53 -17.75
N TRP A 24 -1.73 16.66 -17.05
CA TRP A 24 -2.29 16.78 -15.69
C TRP A 24 -3.76 16.33 -15.58
N PRO A 25 -4.67 16.72 -16.51
CA PRO A 25 -6.06 16.27 -16.44
C PRO A 25 -6.20 14.74 -16.57
N ARG A 26 -5.43 14.12 -17.46
CA ARG A 26 -5.43 12.66 -17.64
C ARG A 26 -4.84 11.95 -16.44
N THR A 27 -3.74 12.46 -15.89
CA THR A 27 -3.09 11.90 -14.70
C THR A 27 -4.05 11.90 -13.51
N ILE A 28 -4.77 13.01 -13.29
CA ILE A 28 -5.80 13.10 -12.25
C ILE A 28 -6.94 12.10 -12.53
N GLY A 29 -7.40 11.99 -13.77
CA GLY A 29 -8.44 11.03 -14.16
C GLY A 29 -8.07 9.57 -13.90
N ILE A 30 -6.86 9.15 -14.27
CA ILE A 30 -6.34 7.81 -13.95
C ILE A 30 -6.20 7.62 -12.43
N GLY A 31 -5.78 8.66 -11.70
CA GLY A 31 -5.75 8.63 -10.23
C GLY A 31 -7.12 8.31 -9.63
N PHE A 32 -8.19 8.95 -10.12
CA PHE A 32 -9.56 8.63 -9.70
C PHE A 32 -9.96 7.19 -10.02
N GLN A 33 -9.61 6.68 -11.21
CA GLN A 33 -9.86 5.29 -11.56
C GLN A 33 -9.13 4.32 -10.63
N HIS A 34 -7.89 4.65 -10.25
CA HIS A 34 -7.11 3.83 -9.33
C HIS A 34 -7.72 3.81 -7.93
N ILE A 35 -8.19 4.96 -7.43
CA ILE A 35 -8.93 5.04 -6.16
C ILE A 35 -10.18 4.17 -6.23
N ALA A 36 -10.98 4.27 -7.29
CA ALA A 36 -12.17 3.46 -7.47
C ALA A 36 -11.86 1.95 -7.51
N ALA A 37 -10.76 1.56 -8.16
CA ALA A 37 -10.32 0.17 -8.24
C ALA A 37 -9.89 -0.39 -6.86
N MET A 38 -9.17 0.40 -6.06
CA MET A 38 -8.67 -0.02 -4.75
C MET A 38 -9.73 0.08 -3.64
N PHE A 39 -10.81 0.82 -3.88
CA PHE A 39 -11.88 1.09 -2.92
C PHE A 39 -12.50 -0.20 -2.35
N GLY A 40 -12.77 -1.19 -3.21
CA GLY A 40 -13.49 -2.41 -2.83
C GLY A 40 -12.84 -3.14 -1.65
N ALA A 41 -11.56 -3.52 -1.79
CA ALA A 41 -10.82 -4.18 -0.71
C ALA A 41 -10.62 -3.27 0.50
N THR A 42 -10.29 -2.00 0.25
CA THR A 42 -9.95 -1.02 1.30
C THR A 42 -11.14 -0.65 2.19
N PHE A 43 -12.37 -0.75 1.68
CA PHE A 43 -13.60 -0.59 2.47
C PHE A 43 -14.15 -1.90 3.03
N LEU A 44 -14.12 -2.98 2.25
CA LEU A 44 -14.77 -4.23 2.65
C LEU A 44 -14.11 -4.83 3.90
N VAL A 45 -12.77 -4.90 3.93
CA VAL A 45 -12.04 -5.49 5.06
C VAL A 45 -12.33 -4.78 6.38
N PRO A 46 -12.19 -3.44 6.52
CA PRO A 46 -12.48 -2.77 7.78
C PRO A 46 -13.95 -2.89 8.20
N ILE A 47 -14.90 -2.92 7.26
CA ILE A 47 -16.31 -3.18 7.57
C ILE A 47 -16.48 -4.57 8.20
N LEU A 48 -15.87 -5.60 7.62
CA LEU A 48 -15.93 -6.97 8.12
C LEU A 48 -15.24 -7.12 9.48
N THR A 49 -14.16 -6.37 9.73
CA THR A 49 -13.44 -6.40 11.01
C THR A 49 -13.96 -5.39 12.03
N LYS A 50 -15.05 -4.66 11.73
CA LYS A 50 -15.64 -3.60 12.57
C LYS A 50 -14.68 -2.44 12.88
N MET A 51 -13.71 -2.21 12.01
CA MET A 51 -12.79 -1.07 12.09
C MET A 51 -13.32 0.12 11.27
N PRO A 52 -12.98 1.37 11.62
CA PRO A 52 -13.42 2.54 10.86
C PRO A 52 -12.85 2.56 9.43
N PRO A 53 -13.70 2.56 8.38
CA PRO A 53 -13.22 2.60 7.00
C PRO A 53 -12.48 3.90 6.66
N SER A 54 -12.90 5.03 7.23
CA SER A 54 -12.25 6.34 7.03
C SER A 54 -10.81 6.35 7.55
N THR A 55 -10.56 5.80 8.73
CA THR A 55 -9.22 5.65 9.30
C THR A 55 -8.35 4.73 8.45
N THR A 56 -8.93 3.62 7.98
CA THR A 56 -8.24 2.65 7.11
C THR A 56 -7.84 3.29 5.78
N LEU A 57 -8.75 4.03 5.15
CA LEU A 57 -8.49 4.75 3.90
C LEU A 57 -7.43 5.85 4.09
N PHE A 58 -7.49 6.58 5.20
CA PHE A 58 -6.51 7.60 5.53
C PHE A 58 -5.09 7.01 5.65
N PHE A 59 -4.93 5.96 6.45
CA PHE A 59 -3.62 5.31 6.62
C PHE A 59 -3.16 4.52 5.40
N SER A 60 -4.08 4.01 4.58
CA SER A 60 -3.77 3.47 3.24
C SER A 60 -3.11 4.52 2.34
N GLY A 61 -3.69 5.73 2.31
CA GLY A 61 -3.12 6.87 1.57
C GLY A 61 -1.75 7.29 2.11
N VAL A 62 -1.63 7.48 3.42
CA VAL A 62 -0.36 7.84 4.09
C VAL A 62 0.70 6.76 3.85
N GLY A 63 0.33 5.48 4.00
CA GLY A 63 1.21 4.35 3.78
C GLY A 63 1.69 4.27 2.33
N THR A 64 0.80 4.51 1.37
CA THR A 64 1.15 4.57 -0.05
C THR A 64 2.13 5.71 -0.34
N MET A 65 1.91 6.91 0.20
CA MET A 65 2.85 8.03 0.06
C MET A 65 4.22 7.68 0.66
N LEU A 66 4.24 7.08 1.86
CA LEU A 66 5.48 6.64 2.51
C LEU A 66 6.21 5.57 1.69
N PHE A 67 5.48 4.58 1.16
CA PHE A 67 6.03 3.52 0.31
C PHE A 67 6.69 4.10 -0.95
N LEU A 68 6.01 5.01 -1.64
CA LEU A 68 6.53 5.68 -2.84
C LEU A 68 7.79 6.51 -2.52
N LEU A 69 7.82 7.20 -1.38
CA LEU A 69 9.01 7.93 -0.93
C LEU A 69 10.19 6.99 -0.60
N ILE A 70 9.95 5.90 0.14
CA ILE A 70 10.99 4.92 0.51
C ILE A 70 11.55 4.24 -0.74
N THR A 71 10.70 3.89 -1.70
CA THR A 71 11.09 3.24 -2.97
C THR A 71 11.60 4.22 -4.03
N ARG A 72 11.60 5.53 -3.74
CA ARG A 72 12.01 6.62 -4.64
C ARG A 72 11.23 6.63 -5.97
N ASN A 73 9.92 6.39 -5.92
CA ASN A 73 9.03 6.33 -7.09
C ASN A 73 9.45 5.33 -8.17
N LYS A 74 10.24 4.30 -7.81
CA LYS A 74 10.65 3.25 -8.76
C LYS A 74 9.63 2.12 -8.89
N VAL A 75 8.80 1.92 -7.87
CA VAL A 75 7.80 0.86 -7.82
C VAL A 75 6.41 1.50 -7.71
N PRO A 76 5.60 1.48 -8.78
CA PRO A 76 4.25 2.04 -8.73
C PRO A 76 3.32 1.06 -7.98
N SER A 77 3.07 1.32 -6.70
CA SER A 77 2.19 0.48 -5.87
C SER A 77 1.27 1.31 -4.99
N TYR A 78 0.07 0.78 -4.73
CA TYR A 78 -0.92 1.29 -3.79
C TYR A 78 -1.12 0.26 -2.67
N LEU A 79 -1.14 0.71 -1.43
CA LEU A 79 -1.28 -0.16 -0.26
C LEU A 79 -2.74 -0.27 0.17
N GLY A 80 -3.43 -1.35 -0.22
CA GLY A 80 -4.81 -1.63 0.21
C GLY A 80 -4.92 -2.53 1.45
N SER A 81 -6.15 -2.75 1.91
CA SER A 81 -6.44 -3.70 3.00
C SER A 81 -6.22 -5.15 2.55
N SER A 82 -5.57 -5.96 3.40
CA SER A 82 -5.27 -7.36 3.11
C SER A 82 -6.33 -8.30 3.68
N PHE A 83 -6.95 -9.11 2.81
CA PHE A 83 -7.92 -10.14 3.21
C PHE A 83 -7.31 -11.25 4.08
N ALA A 84 -5.99 -11.42 4.05
CA ALA A 84 -5.29 -12.40 4.88
C ALA A 84 -5.46 -12.14 6.39
N PHE A 85 -5.82 -10.91 6.77
CA PHE A 85 -6.03 -10.53 8.17
C PHE A 85 -7.45 -10.79 8.68
N LEU A 86 -8.41 -11.22 7.85
CA LEU A 86 -9.78 -11.45 8.30
C LEU A 86 -9.87 -12.52 9.41
N ALA A 87 -9.32 -13.71 9.17
CA ALA A 87 -9.36 -14.79 10.16
C ALA A 87 -8.52 -14.49 11.41
N PRO A 88 -7.27 -14.00 11.32
CA PRO A 88 -6.48 -13.63 12.50
C PRO A 88 -7.11 -12.51 13.34
N ILE A 89 -7.69 -11.47 12.71
CA ILE A 89 -8.37 -10.40 13.45
C ILE A 89 -9.62 -10.94 14.16
N ALA A 90 -10.40 -11.78 13.49
CA ALA A 90 -11.58 -12.40 14.10
C ALA A 90 -11.19 -13.24 15.33
N ALA A 91 -10.15 -14.06 15.21
CA ALA A 91 -9.65 -14.89 16.32
C ALA A 91 -9.10 -14.02 17.47
N ALA A 92 -8.21 -13.07 17.18
CA ALA A 92 -7.62 -12.21 18.20
C ALA A 92 -8.67 -11.34 18.92
N THR A 93 -9.71 -10.90 18.20
CA THR A 93 -10.81 -10.13 18.79
C THR A 93 -11.67 -10.99 19.72
N ALA A 94 -11.87 -12.27 19.41
CA ALA A 94 -12.65 -13.18 20.24
C ALA A 94 -11.97 -13.44 21.60
N ASP A 95 -10.65 -13.60 21.61
CA ASP A 95 -9.90 -13.97 22.81
C ASP A 95 -9.45 -12.75 23.64
N GLY A 96 -8.98 -11.69 22.98
CA GLY A 96 -8.33 -10.54 23.62
C GLY A 96 -8.96 -9.19 23.29
N GLY A 97 -10.11 -9.18 22.62
CA GLY A 97 -10.80 -7.97 22.21
C GLY A 97 -10.09 -7.15 21.12
N PRO A 98 -10.61 -5.95 20.79
CA PRO A 98 -10.07 -5.13 19.71
C PRO A 98 -8.61 -4.69 19.90
N ALA A 99 -8.17 -4.53 21.16
CA ALA A 99 -6.79 -4.16 21.48
C ALA A 99 -5.80 -5.26 21.08
N ALA A 100 -6.15 -6.53 21.30
CA ALA A 100 -5.31 -7.66 20.89
C ALA A 100 -5.20 -7.76 19.36
N ALA A 101 -6.30 -7.54 18.64
CA ALA A 101 -6.28 -7.51 17.18
C ALA A 101 -5.38 -6.38 16.63
N LEU A 102 -5.50 -5.16 17.15
CA LEU A 102 -4.65 -4.03 16.76
C LEU A 102 -3.17 -4.26 17.10
N GLY A 103 -2.90 -4.82 18.28
CA GLY A 103 -1.55 -5.22 18.68
C GLY A 103 -0.95 -6.26 17.73
N GLY A 104 -1.74 -7.27 17.35
CA GLY A 104 -1.34 -8.27 16.36
C GLY A 104 -1.01 -7.67 14.99
N VAL A 105 -1.81 -6.72 14.52
CA VAL A 105 -1.55 -6.00 13.26
C VAL A 105 -0.23 -5.20 13.36
N LEU A 106 0.00 -4.49 14.46
CA LEU A 106 1.23 -3.73 14.69
C LEU A 106 2.46 -4.64 14.68
N VAL A 107 2.43 -5.73 15.47
CA VAL A 107 3.53 -6.71 15.55
C VAL A 107 3.80 -7.33 14.18
N THR A 108 2.75 -7.67 13.42
CA THR A 108 2.91 -8.19 12.05
C THR A 108 3.64 -7.18 11.16
N GLY A 109 3.28 -5.88 11.23
CA GLY A 109 3.97 -4.83 10.50
C GLY A 109 5.45 -4.70 10.87
N VAL A 110 5.78 -4.79 12.15
CA VAL A 110 7.17 -4.78 12.63
C VAL A 110 7.95 -5.99 12.12
N VAL A 111 7.36 -7.19 12.19
CA VAL A 111 7.98 -8.42 11.67
C VAL A 111 8.25 -8.30 10.17
N LEU A 112 7.29 -7.82 9.38
CA LEU A 112 7.47 -7.60 7.94
C LEU A 112 8.57 -6.57 7.65
N ALA A 113 8.67 -5.50 8.44
CA ALA A 113 9.75 -4.52 8.31
C ALA A 113 11.12 -5.15 8.62
N LEU A 114 11.22 -5.98 9.66
CA LEU A 114 12.45 -6.71 10.00
C LEU A 114 12.86 -7.68 8.89
N VAL A 115 11.91 -8.43 8.33
CA VAL A 115 12.16 -9.30 7.16
C VAL A 115 12.69 -8.47 5.99
N GLY A 116 12.10 -7.31 5.73
CA GLY A 116 12.59 -6.39 4.69
C GLY A 116 14.04 -5.92 4.93
N LEU A 117 14.42 -5.62 6.18
CA LEU A 117 15.79 -5.26 6.54
C LEU A 117 16.77 -6.43 6.36
N ILE A 118 16.35 -7.64 6.73
CA ILE A 118 17.15 -8.86 6.56
C ILE A 118 17.41 -9.13 5.08
N VAL A 119 16.38 -9.05 4.23
CA VAL A 119 16.51 -9.21 2.77
C VAL A 119 17.43 -8.14 2.19
N ARG A 120 17.31 -6.90 2.66
CA ARG A 120 18.20 -5.81 2.24
C ARG A 120 19.66 -6.07 2.60
N ALA A 121 19.94 -6.69 3.74
CA ALA A 121 21.30 -7.00 4.19
C ALA A 121 21.89 -8.25 3.52
N SER A 122 21.08 -9.31 3.35
CA SER A 122 21.53 -10.62 2.85
C SER A 122 21.56 -10.69 1.32
N GLY A 123 20.89 -9.76 0.64
CA GLY A 123 20.67 -9.80 -0.80
C GLY A 123 19.60 -10.84 -1.17
N ILE A 124 19.26 -10.90 -2.46
CA ILE A 124 18.18 -11.74 -2.99
C ILE A 124 18.62 -13.15 -3.40
N LYS A 125 19.93 -13.46 -3.34
CA LYS A 125 20.53 -14.69 -3.90
C LYS A 125 20.00 -16.01 -3.31
N TRP A 126 19.29 -15.97 -2.20
CA TRP A 126 18.70 -17.13 -1.53
C TRP A 126 17.22 -17.39 -1.89
N ILE A 127 16.59 -16.48 -2.64
CA ILE A 127 15.17 -16.52 -3.04
C ILE A 127 15.06 -16.80 -4.54
N GLU A 128 16.09 -16.48 -5.33
CA GLU A 128 16.26 -16.92 -6.72
C GLU A 128 16.73 -18.38 -6.78
#